data_AF-A0A1V1W7N3-F1
#
_entry.id   AF-A0A1V1W7N3-F1
#
_cell.length_a   1.000
_cell.length_b   1.000
_cell.length_c   1.000
_cell.angle_alpha   90.00
_cell.angle_beta   90.00
_cell.angle_gamma   90.00
#
_symmetry.space_group_name_H-M   'P 1'
#
loop_
_entity.id
_entity.type
_entity.pdbx_description
1 polymer ?
#
loop_
_entity_poly.entity_id
_entity_poly.type
_entity_poly.pdbx_seq_one_letter_code
_entity_poly.pdbx_strand_id
1 'polypeptide(L)'
;MSRLARLVGLPVVALVLVGGVLGVQVAQGGGDFEPLQPADPCAERAVVSRADGIDGLTERLVLLGIDGAACRLGVSREALTLELARPGARSDAEVDALHDGLLSAVQRMKDDGTLPPASDLVDDALGSADLNGFLEAAIRALPDSVVDAALKTDDVLTRAIDGLDLRALLENLDDRDDLNRQLDAAITQAVEDSLAARLRELL
;
A
#
# COMPACT_ATOMS: atom_id res chain seq x y z
N MET A 1 30.56 -58.50 -20.12
CA MET A 1 29.32 -57.71 -20.36
C MET A 1 29.67 -56.56 -21.29
N SER A 2 29.11 -56.57 -22.50
CA SER A 2 29.58 -55.82 -23.67
C SER A 2 29.33 -54.30 -23.56
N ARG A 3 30.26 -53.48 -24.06
CA ARG A 3 30.16 -52.01 -24.09
C ARG A 3 28.83 -51.50 -24.68
N LEU A 4 28.25 -52.26 -25.61
CA LEU A 4 26.92 -52.03 -26.20
C LEU A 4 25.77 -52.06 -25.18
N ALA A 5 25.79 -52.98 -24.21
CA ALA A 5 24.77 -53.05 -23.16
C ALA A 5 24.82 -51.85 -22.21
N ARG A 6 26.03 -51.29 -21.98
CA ARG A 6 26.20 -50.04 -21.23
C ARG A 6 25.80 -48.80 -22.06
N LEU A 7 26.13 -48.78 -23.36
CA LEU A 7 25.81 -47.68 -24.28
C LEU A 7 24.31 -47.49 -24.49
N VAL A 8 23.52 -48.59 -24.48
CA VAL A 8 22.07 -48.54 -24.68
C VAL A 8 21.30 -48.62 -23.36
N GLY A 9 21.80 -49.35 -22.36
CA GLY A 9 21.11 -49.51 -21.08
C GLY A 9 21.00 -48.21 -20.29
N LEU A 10 22.04 -47.39 -20.29
CA LEU A 10 22.08 -46.14 -19.54
C LEU A 10 21.09 -45.06 -20.07
N PRO A 11 20.99 -44.81 -21.39
CA PRO A 11 19.98 -43.88 -21.91
C PRO A 11 18.55 -44.42 -21.76
N VAL A 12 18.33 -45.73 -21.85
CA VAL A 12 17.00 -46.32 -21.60
C VAL A 12 16.58 -46.13 -20.14
N VAL A 13 17.48 -46.40 -19.19
CA VAL A 13 17.22 -46.16 -17.77
C VAL A 13 16.95 -44.67 -17.50
N ALA A 14 17.71 -43.76 -18.12
CA ALA A 14 17.46 -42.33 -18.00
C ALA A 14 16.08 -41.92 -18.54
N LEU A 15 15.66 -42.42 -19.70
CA LEU A 15 14.33 -42.15 -20.26
C LEU A 15 13.20 -42.68 -19.37
N VAL A 16 13.37 -43.88 -18.78
CA VAL A 16 12.40 -44.44 -17.84
C VAL A 16 12.29 -43.59 -16.58
N LEU A 17 13.43 -43.13 -16.03
CA LEU A 17 13.43 -42.25 -14.86
C LEU A 17 12.77 -40.89 -15.15
N VAL A 18 13.09 -40.27 -16.28
CA VAL A 18 12.48 -38.99 -16.70
C VAL A 18 10.97 -39.17 -16.94
N GLY A 19 10.57 -40.22 -17.66
CA GLY A 19 9.17 -40.53 -17.89
C GLY A 19 8.40 -40.81 -16.60
N GLY A 20 9.03 -41.48 -15.63
CA GLY A 20 8.48 -41.70 -14.31
C GLY A 20 8.24 -40.39 -13.54
N VAL A 21 9.22 -39.48 -13.53
CA VAL A 21 9.06 -38.17 -12.89
C VAL A 21 7.97 -37.34 -13.56
N LEU A 22 7.95 -37.28 -14.90
CA LEU A 22 6.91 -36.56 -15.64
C LEU A 22 5.53 -37.15 -15.41
N GLY A 23 5.41 -38.49 -15.39
CA GLY A 23 4.17 -39.17 -15.08
C GLY A 23 3.65 -38.85 -13.68
N VAL A 24 4.53 -38.81 -12.67
CA VAL A 24 4.16 -38.38 -11.31
C VAL A 24 3.73 -36.92 -11.29
N GLN A 25 4.44 -36.02 -11.97
CA GLN A 25 4.07 -34.60 -12.02
C GLN A 25 2.70 -34.39 -12.66
N VAL A 26 2.43 -35.03 -13.80
CA VAL A 26 1.12 -34.94 -14.47
C VAL A 26 0.02 -35.55 -13.60
N ALA A 27 0.26 -36.71 -12.98
CA ALA A 27 -0.70 -37.35 -12.08
C ALA A 27 -1.03 -36.51 -10.82
N GLN A 28 -0.13 -35.61 -10.42
CA GLN A 28 -0.32 -34.69 -9.30
C GLN A 28 -0.79 -33.30 -9.75
N GLY A 29 -1.32 -33.16 -10.97
CA GLY A 29 -1.90 -31.91 -11.48
C GLY A 29 -0.88 -30.91 -12.03
N GLY A 30 0.37 -31.32 -12.25
CA GLY A 30 1.40 -30.47 -12.86
C GLY A 30 1.14 -30.09 -14.32
N GLY A 31 0.17 -30.75 -14.98
CA GLY A 31 -0.31 -30.40 -16.32
C GLY A 31 -1.48 -29.41 -16.34
N ASP A 32 -2.17 -29.24 -15.21
CA ASP A 32 -3.40 -28.45 -15.08
C ASP A 32 -3.13 -27.10 -14.41
N PHE A 33 -1.95 -26.52 -14.66
CA PHE A 33 -1.62 -25.19 -14.14
C PHE A 33 -2.48 -24.14 -14.83
N GLU A 34 -3.61 -23.80 -14.20
CA GLU A 34 -4.40 -22.62 -14.52
C GLU A 34 -3.84 -21.44 -13.70
N PRO A 35 -3.28 -20.39 -14.33
CA PRO A 35 -2.87 -19.20 -13.59
C PRO A 35 -4.08 -18.65 -12.86
N LEU A 36 -3.94 -18.42 -11.55
CA LEU A 36 -4.98 -17.74 -10.78
C LEU A 36 -5.26 -16.40 -11.47
N GLN A 37 -6.52 -16.17 -11.81
CA GLN A 37 -6.93 -14.89 -12.35
C GLN A 37 -6.62 -13.80 -11.32
N PRO A 38 -6.04 -12.66 -11.75
CA PRO A 38 -5.87 -11.50 -10.88
C PRO A 38 -7.18 -11.15 -10.20
N ALA A 39 -7.10 -10.74 -8.93
CA ALA A 39 -8.28 -10.33 -8.20
C ALA A 39 -8.93 -9.12 -8.89
N ASP A 40 -10.25 -9.09 -8.94
CA ASP A 40 -10.99 -7.94 -9.44
C ASP A 40 -10.72 -6.72 -8.53
N PRO A 41 -10.12 -5.64 -9.06
CA PRO A 41 -9.84 -4.44 -8.27
C PRO A 41 -11.11 -3.65 -7.92
N CYS A 42 -12.22 -3.87 -8.63
CA CYS A 42 -13.48 -3.17 -8.38
C CYS A 42 -14.38 -3.90 -7.36
N ALA A 43 -14.07 -5.16 -7.03
CA ALA A 43 -14.82 -5.91 -6.05
C ALA A 43 -14.49 -5.41 -4.63
N GLU A 44 -15.52 -5.24 -3.79
CA GLU A 44 -15.32 -4.84 -2.40
C GLU A 44 -14.56 -5.92 -1.62
N ARG A 45 -13.55 -5.50 -0.86
CA ARG A 45 -12.69 -6.39 -0.08
C ARG A 45 -12.46 -5.80 1.31
N ALA A 46 -12.53 -6.64 2.32
CA ALA A 46 -11.99 -6.29 3.62
C ALA A 46 -10.46 -6.39 3.55
N VAL A 47 -9.77 -5.26 3.68
CA VAL A 47 -8.31 -5.22 3.79
C VAL A 47 -7.95 -5.19 5.27
N VAL A 48 -7.39 -6.28 5.76
CA VAL A 48 -6.80 -6.36 7.10
C VAL A 48 -5.32 -6.01 7.02
N SER A 49 -4.92 -4.97 7.75
CA SER A 49 -3.51 -4.62 7.91
C SER A 49 -2.80 -5.67 8.76
N ARG A 50 -1.51 -5.89 8.51
CA ARG A 50 -0.69 -6.76 9.37
C ARG A 50 0.00 -5.96 10.48
N ALA A 51 0.15 -4.65 10.27
CA ALA A 51 0.65 -3.72 11.26
C ALA A 51 -0.50 -3.00 11.98
N ASP A 52 -0.20 -2.49 13.17
CA ASP A 52 -1.05 -1.60 13.96
C ASP A 52 -0.59 -0.13 13.76
N GLY A 53 -1.32 0.83 14.34
CA GLY A 53 -0.90 2.22 14.38
C GLY A 53 -0.80 2.90 13.01
N ILE A 54 0.17 3.83 12.86
CA ILE A 54 0.40 4.59 11.62
C ILE A 54 0.76 3.67 10.44
N ASP A 55 1.59 2.65 10.68
CA ASP A 55 1.98 1.69 9.64
C ASP A 55 0.78 0.88 9.14
N GLY A 56 -0.06 0.42 10.07
CA GLY A 56 -1.30 -0.29 9.75
C GLY A 56 -2.29 0.55 8.95
N LEU A 57 -2.43 1.83 9.31
CA LEU A 57 -3.24 2.81 8.59
C LEU A 57 -2.70 3.02 7.16
N THR A 58 -1.39 3.23 7.03
CA THR A 58 -0.72 3.46 5.74
C THR A 58 -0.83 2.26 4.82
N GLU A 59 -0.59 1.04 5.31
CA GLU A 59 -0.73 -0.21 4.53
C GLU A 59 -2.16 -0.31 3.98
N ARG A 60 -3.18 -0.07 4.81
CA ARG A 60 -4.58 -0.16 4.39
C ARG A 60 -4.95 0.88 3.35
N LEU A 61 -4.53 2.13 3.60
CA LEU A 61 -4.78 3.26 2.71
C LEU A 61 -4.18 3.00 1.32
N VAL A 62 -2.92 2.58 1.26
CA VAL A 62 -2.23 2.30 -0.01
C VAL A 62 -2.88 1.12 -0.73
N LEU A 63 -3.20 0.03 -0.03
CA LEU A 63 -3.83 -1.15 -0.64
C LEU A 63 -5.20 -0.82 -1.24
N LEU A 64 -6.07 -0.13 -0.48
CA LEU A 64 -7.37 0.31 -0.97
C LEU A 64 -7.24 1.36 -2.08
N GLY A 65 -6.23 2.24 -1.99
CA GLY A 65 -5.99 3.28 -2.98
C GLY A 65 -5.57 2.70 -4.33
N ILE A 66 -4.66 1.73 -4.33
CA ILE A 66 -4.24 1.03 -5.56
C ILE A 66 -5.41 0.22 -6.14
N ASP A 67 -6.25 -0.42 -5.32
CA ASP A 67 -7.46 -1.09 -5.81
C ASP A 67 -8.39 -0.11 -6.54
N GLY A 68 -8.67 1.05 -5.92
CA GLY A 68 -9.49 2.10 -6.53
C GLY A 68 -8.92 2.65 -7.82
N ALA A 69 -7.60 2.88 -7.86
CA ALA A 69 -6.89 3.33 -9.06
C ALA A 69 -6.94 2.30 -10.18
N ALA A 70 -6.65 1.03 -9.87
CA ALA A 70 -6.70 -0.07 -10.83
C ALA A 70 -8.11 -0.27 -11.40
N CYS A 71 -9.15 -0.14 -10.55
CA CYS A 71 -10.53 -0.19 -10.98
C CYS A 71 -10.88 0.92 -11.99
N ARG A 72 -10.45 2.17 -11.74
CA ARG A 72 -10.64 3.28 -12.67
C ARG A 72 -9.89 3.11 -14.00
N LEU A 73 -8.68 2.56 -13.94
CA LEU A 73 -7.84 2.32 -15.12
C LEU A 73 -8.25 1.07 -15.91
N GLY A 74 -9.13 0.22 -15.37
CA GLY A 74 -9.57 -1.01 -16.02
C GLY A 74 -8.46 -2.07 -16.14
N VAL A 75 -7.48 -2.04 -15.24
CA VAL A 75 -6.34 -2.97 -15.18
C VAL A 75 -6.36 -3.75 -13.86
N SER A 76 -5.65 -4.88 -13.77
CA SER A 76 -5.50 -5.54 -12.46
C SER A 76 -4.59 -4.75 -11.53
N ARG A 77 -4.77 -4.93 -10.21
CA ARG A 77 -3.88 -4.37 -9.19
C ARG A 77 -2.42 -4.74 -9.46
N GLU A 78 -2.16 -6.00 -9.82
CA GLU A 78 -0.82 -6.51 -10.09
C GLU A 78 -0.19 -5.84 -11.32
N ALA A 79 -0.99 -5.57 -12.36
CA ALA A 79 -0.54 -4.85 -13.54
C ALA A 79 -0.21 -3.38 -13.19
N LEU A 80 -1.06 -2.71 -12.41
CA LEU A 80 -0.81 -1.35 -11.96
C LEU A 80 0.45 -1.27 -11.06
N THR A 81 0.57 -2.15 -10.05
CA THR A 81 1.76 -2.18 -9.19
C THR A 81 3.03 -2.45 -9.99
N LEU A 82 2.98 -3.36 -10.98
CA LEU A 82 4.13 -3.61 -11.84
C LEU A 82 4.49 -2.39 -12.68
N GLU A 83 3.50 -1.66 -13.19
CA GLU A 83 3.73 -0.44 -13.94
C GLU A 83 4.33 0.65 -13.04
N LEU A 84 3.80 0.85 -11.84
CA LEU A 84 4.34 1.79 -10.84
C LEU A 84 5.77 1.45 -10.39
N ALA A 85 6.16 0.18 -10.42
CA ALA A 85 7.53 -0.25 -10.10
C ALA A 85 8.53 0.00 -11.23
N ARG A 86 8.08 0.29 -12.45
CA ARG A 86 8.97 0.60 -13.58
C ARG A 86 9.39 2.06 -13.56
N PRO A 87 10.67 2.37 -13.79
CA PRO A 87 11.10 3.76 -14.00
C PRO A 87 10.41 4.35 -15.23
N GLY A 88 9.90 5.57 -15.11
CA GLY A 88 9.28 6.27 -16.24
C GLY A 88 8.29 7.34 -15.81
N ALA A 89 7.99 8.25 -16.74
CA ALA A 89 6.95 9.26 -16.54
C ALA A 89 5.57 8.61 -16.46
N ARG A 90 4.73 9.11 -15.55
CA ARG A 90 3.34 8.68 -15.40
C ARG A 90 2.43 9.49 -16.30
N SER A 91 1.44 8.84 -16.89
CA SER A 91 0.36 9.52 -17.59
C SER A 91 -0.51 10.30 -16.59
N ASP A 92 -1.16 11.37 -17.05
CA ASP A 92 -2.13 12.11 -16.21
C ASP A 92 -3.22 11.18 -15.68
N ALA A 93 -3.72 10.28 -16.52
CA ALA A 93 -4.74 9.30 -16.12
C ALA A 93 -4.28 8.39 -14.98
N GLU A 94 -3.02 7.97 -14.95
CA GLU A 94 -2.49 7.16 -13.85
C GLU A 94 -2.36 7.96 -12.55
N VAL A 95 -1.86 9.20 -12.64
CA VAL A 95 -1.71 10.09 -11.49
C VAL A 95 -3.09 10.41 -10.90
N ASP A 96 -4.05 10.80 -11.74
CA ASP A 96 -5.43 11.11 -11.33
C ASP A 96 -6.12 9.86 -10.73
N ALA A 97 -5.93 8.69 -11.35
CA ALA A 97 -6.52 7.46 -10.83
C ALA A 97 -5.95 7.07 -9.46
N LEU A 98 -4.66 7.28 -9.21
CA LEU A 98 -4.03 7.09 -7.90
C LEU A 98 -4.53 8.10 -6.88
N HIS A 99 -4.57 9.38 -7.24
CA HIS A 99 -5.08 10.45 -6.39
C HIS A 99 -6.50 10.15 -5.91
N ASP A 100 -7.42 9.93 -6.86
CA ASP A 100 -8.80 9.58 -6.57
C ASP A 100 -8.91 8.23 -5.82
N GLY A 101 -7.87 7.39 -5.92
CA GLY A 101 -7.78 6.06 -5.28
C GLY A 101 -7.60 6.23 -3.81
N LEU A 102 -6.58 7.00 -3.45
CA LEU A 102 -6.29 7.34 -2.08
C LEU A 102 -7.46 8.08 -1.43
N LEU A 103 -8.10 9.04 -2.12
CA LEU A 103 -9.29 9.72 -1.61
C LEU A 103 -10.46 8.77 -1.38
N SER A 104 -10.74 7.88 -2.35
CA SER A 104 -11.80 6.87 -2.21
C SER A 104 -11.51 5.90 -1.06
N ALA A 105 -10.23 5.58 -0.82
CA ALA A 105 -9.79 4.74 0.27
C ALA A 105 -10.01 5.40 1.65
N VAL A 106 -9.65 6.68 1.80
CA VAL A 106 -9.97 7.44 3.03
C VAL A 106 -11.47 7.44 3.30
N GLN A 107 -12.26 7.77 2.28
CA GLN A 107 -13.72 7.81 2.40
C GLN A 107 -14.31 6.45 2.77
N ARG A 108 -13.83 5.37 2.13
CA ARG A 108 -14.25 4.00 2.48
C ARG A 108 -13.89 3.65 3.92
N MET A 109 -12.67 3.94 4.36
CA MET A 109 -12.25 3.66 5.73
C MET A 109 -13.07 4.44 6.76
N LYS A 110 -13.48 5.67 6.43
CA LYS A 110 -14.40 6.48 7.22
C LYS A 110 -15.80 5.84 7.29
N ASP A 111 -16.35 5.45 6.15
CA ASP A 111 -17.68 4.84 6.05
C ASP A 111 -17.75 3.48 6.76
N ASP A 112 -16.67 2.70 6.68
CA ASP A 112 -16.52 1.42 7.38
C ASP A 112 -16.23 1.59 8.89
N GLY A 113 -15.99 2.83 9.36
CA GLY A 113 -15.66 3.12 10.76
C GLY A 113 -14.29 2.57 11.19
N THR A 114 -13.35 2.44 10.26
CA THR A 114 -12.03 1.81 10.46
C THR A 114 -10.87 2.81 10.52
N LEU A 115 -11.14 4.11 10.38
CA LEU A 115 -10.15 5.15 10.64
C LEU A 115 -9.90 5.26 12.15
N PRO A 116 -8.64 5.14 12.61
CA PRO A 116 -8.34 5.39 14.01
C PRO A 116 -8.54 6.88 14.33
N PRO A 117 -8.96 7.22 15.56
CA PRO A 117 -8.94 8.60 16.02
C PRO A 117 -7.51 9.15 16.00
N ALA A 118 -7.37 10.48 15.93
CA ALA A 118 -6.07 11.11 15.81
C ALA A 118 -5.22 10.86 17.07
N SER A 119 -5.86 10.78 18.24
CA SER A 119 -5.21 10.44 19.51
C SER A 119 -4.44 9.12 19.47
N ASP A 120 -4.98 8.10 18.80
CA ASP A 120 -4.38 6.76 18.70
C ASP A 120 -3.09 6.76 17.86
N LEU A 121 -2.88 7.81 17.06
CA LEU A 121 -1.69 7.97 16.20
C LEU A 121 -0.63 8.88 16.84
N VAL A 122 -0.98 9.61 17.91
CA VAL A 122 -0.08 10.58 18.55
C VAL A 122 1.17 9.90 19.09
N ASP A 123 1.05 8.74 19.72
CA ASP A 123 2.21 8.08 20.34
C ASP A 123 3.23 7.61 19.29
N ASP A 124 2.78 7.06 18.17
CA ASP A 124 3.62 6.68 17.04
C ASP A 124 4.28 7.91 16.38
N ALA A 125 3.50 8.98 16.21
CA ALA A 125 4.01 10.24 15.66
C ALA A 125 5.05 10.90 16.58
N LEU A 126 4.82 10.89 17.89
CA LEU A 126 5.77 11.43 18.87
C LEU A 126 7.03 10.58 18.97
N GLY A 127 6.92 9.26 18.86
CA GLY A 127 8.07 8.35 18.88
C GLY A 127 8.98 8.49 17.67
N SER A 128 8.46 8.99 16.56
CA SER A 128 9.23 9.28 15.33
C SER A 128 9.70 10.74 15.23
N ALA A 129 9.09 11.65 15.98
CA ALA A 129 9.47 13.06 15.98
C ALA A 129 10.72 13.32 16.84
N ASP A 130 11.64 14.17 16.33
CA ASP A 130 12.83 14.61 17.07
C ASP A 130 12.50 15.73 18.06
N LEU A 131 11.60 15.42 19.01
CA LEU A 131 11.17 16.35 20.05
C LEU A 131 11.96 16.13 21.34
N ASN A 132 12.09 17.19 22.14
CA ASN A 132 12.61 17.03 23.49
C ASN A 132 11.57 16.30 24.38
N GLY A 133 12.04 15.48 25.31
CA GLY A 133 11.16 14.66 26.17
C GLY A 133 10.20 15.46 27.06
N PHE A 134 10.45 16.76 27.29
CA PHE A 134 9.50 17.62 27.99
C PHE A 134 8.29 17.99 27.12
N LEU A 135 8.53 18.35 25.86
CA LEU A 135 7.47 18.66 24.90
C LEU A 135 6.66 17.41 24.56
N GLU A 136 7.32 16.27 24.38
CA GLU A 136 6.68 14.97 24.21
C GLU A 136 5.73 14.66 25.38
N ALA A 137 6.19 14.84 26.62
CA ALA A 137 5.35 14.65 27.81
C ALA A 137 4.19 15.65 27.89
N ALA A 138 4.39 16.90 27.45
CA ALA A 138 3.34 17.91 27.42
C ALA A 138 2.25 17.57 26.38
N ILE A 139 2.63 17.08 25.20
CA ILE A 139 1.68 16.65 24.16
C ILE A 139 0.92 15.41 24.62
N ARG A 140 1.60 14.42 25.23
CA ARG A 140 0.94 13.24 25.83
C ARG A 140 0.00 13.56 26.99
N ALA A 141 0.15 14.71 27.63
CA ALA A 141 -0.74 15.14 28.69
C ALA A 141 -2.07 15.72 28.16
N LEU A 142 -2.18 15.97 26.85
CA LEU A 142 -3.43 16.41 26.24
C LEU A 142 -4.46 15.28 26.25
N PRO A 143 -5.73 15.55 26.64
CA PRO A 143 -6.78 14.55 26.55
C PRO A 143 -7.07 14.15 25.10
N ASP A 144 -7.32 12.87 24.85
CA ASP A 144 -7.69 12.33 23.52
C ASP A 144 -8.83 13.11 22.88
N SER A 145 -9.85 13.49 23.66
CA SER A 145 -10.99 14.28 23.18
C SER A 145 -10.61 15.66 22.65
N VAL A 146 -9.52 16.25 23.12
CA VAL A 146 -9.00 17.53 22.61
C VAL A 146 -8.29 17.29 21.28
N VAL A 147 -7.47 16.24 21.20
CA VAL A 147 -6.77 15.86 19.96
C VAL A 147 -7.78 15.53 18.86
N ASP A 148 -8.76 14.66 19.15
CA ASP A 148 -9.78 14.22 18.19
C ASP A 148 -10.79 15.31 17.81
N ALA A 149 -10.94 16.34 18.65
CA ALA A 149 -11.73 17.51 18.33
C ALA A 149 -10.95 18.53 17.49
N ALA A 150 -9.63 18.53 17.60
CA ALA A 150 -8.74 19.43 16.86
C ALA A 150 -8.36 18.87 15.48
N LEU A 151 -8.12 17.55 15.43
CA LEU A 151 -7.63 16.82 14.28
C LEU A 151 -8.54 15.65 13.98
N LYS A 152 -9.12 15.67 12.79
CA LYS A 152 -9.92 14.57 12.25
C LYS A 152 -9.06 13.81 11.26
N THR A 153 -8.89 12.50 11.49
CA THR A 153 -7.99 11.66 10.69
C THR A 153 -8.35 11.68 9.21
N ASP A 154 -9.63 11.60 8.85
CA ASP A 154 -10.11 11.69 7.46
C ASP A 154 -9.75 13.03 6.80
N ASP A 155 -9.87 14.10 7.57
CA ASP A 155 -9.64 15.48 7.15
C ASP A 155 -8.15 15.76 6.91
N VAL A 156 -7.28 15.24 7.78
CA VAL A 156 -5.82 15.32 7.61
C VAL A 156 -5.37 14.48 6.42
N LEU A 157 -5.86 13.25 6.30
CA LEU A 157 -5.48 12.36 5.19
C LEU A 157 -5.93 12.93 3.84
N THR A 158 -7.17 13.43 3.74
CA THR A 158 -7.70 14.03 2.50
C THR A 158 -6.86 15.24 2.07
N ARG A 159 -6.58 16.16 3.00
CA ARG A 159 -5.74 17.34 2.70
C ARG A 159 -4.30 16.96 2.35
N ALA A 160 -3.74 15.94 3.00
CA ALA A 160 -2.40 15.48 2.71
C ALA A 160 -2.32 14.88 1.30
N ILE A 161 -3.34 14.13 0.88
CA ILE A 161 -3.44 13.59 -0.48
C ILE A 161 -3.60 14.73 -1.51
N ASP A 162 -4.49 15.69 -1.26
CA ASP A 162 -4.70 16.85 -2.15
C ASP A 162 -3.45 17.73 -2.28
N GLY A 163 -2.63 17.80 -1.22
CA GLY A 163 -1.39 18.59 -1.17
C GLY A 163 -0.16 17.88 -1.76
N LEU A 164 -0.28 16.60 -2.12
CA LEU A 164 0.83 15.78 -2.59
C LEU A 164 1.02 15.92 -4.10
N ASP A 165 2.23 16.27 -4.54
CA ASP A 165 2.61 16.17 -5.96
C ASP A 165 2.88 14.71 -6.31
N LEU A 166 1.82 13.95 -6.56
CA LEU A 166 1.92 12.54 -6.91
C LEU A 166 2.74 12.29 -8.17
N ARG A 167 2.79 13.24 -9.11
CA ARG A 167 3.62 13.11 -10.31
C ARG A 167 5.10 13.14 -9.93
N ALA A 168 5.51 14.15 -9.17
CA ALA A 168 6.89 14.26 -8.68
C ALA A 168 7.29 13.08 -7.79
N LEU A 169 6.36 12.62 -6.94
CA LEU A 169 6.59 11.49 -6.05
C LEU A 169 6.79 10.17 -6.83
N LEU A 170 5.94 9.91 -7.83
CA LEU A 170 6.02 8.69 -8.63
C LEU A 170 7.23 8.65 -9.59
N GLU A 171 7.78 9.82 -9.96
CA GLU A 171 9.01 9.91 -10.75
C GLU A 171 10.26 9.54 -9.95
N ASN A 172 10.26 9.72 -8.63
CA ASN A 172 11.43 9.55 -7.75
C ASN A 172 11.22 8.51 -6.64
N LEU A 173 10.46 7.43 -6.89
CA LEU A 173 10.18 6.39 -5.88
C LEU A 173 11.43 5.69 -5.30
N ASP A 174 12.55 5.71 -6.01
CA ASP A 174 13.81 5.11 -5.58
C ASP A 174 14.58 5.98 -4.57
N ASP A 175 14.26 7.28 -4.48
CA ASP A 175 14.88 8.22 -3.54
C ASP A 175 14.02 8.39 -2.28
N ARG A 176 14.38 7.63 -1.24
CA ARG A 176 13.66 7.64 0.03
C ARG A 176 13.72 8.99 0.74
N ASP A 177 14.81 9.73 0.61
CA ASP A 177 14.99 11.01 1.29
C ASP A 177 14.13 12.09 0.63
N ASP A 178 13.96 12.02 -0.69
CA ASP A 178 13.04 12.88 -1.43
C ASP A 178 11.58 12.53 -1.14
N LEU A 179 11.23 11.25 -1.17
CA LEU A 179 9.90 10.74 -0.85
C LEU A 179 9.43 11.22 0.54
N ASN A 180 10.26 11.00 1.56
CA ASN A 180 9.95 11.39 2.93
C ASN A 180 9.77 12.90 3.05
N ARG A 181 10.63 13.69 2.38
CA ARG A 181 10.53 15.15 2.43
C ARG A 181 9.24 15.69 1.81
N GLN A 182 8.81 15.11 0.67
CA GLN A 182 7.56 15.50 0.02
C GLN A 182 6.35 15.10 0.88
N LEU A 183 6.36 13.88 1.42
CA LEU A 183 5.29 13.38 2.27
C LEU A 183 5.17 14.17 3.58
N ASP A 184 6.29 14.41 4.26
CA ASP A 184 6.35 15.19 5.52
C ASP A 184 5.83 16.62 5.32
N ALA A 185 6.19 17.25 4.19
CA ALA A 185 5.69 18.59 3.85
C ALA A 185 4.17 18.59 3.66
N ALA A 186 3.63 17.63 2.89
CA ALA A 186 2.20 17.51 2.66
C ALA A 186 1.41 17.22 3.95
N ILE A 187 1.91 16.30 4.79
CA ILE A 187 1.29 15.96 6.07
C ILE A 187 1.33 17.16 7.03
N THR A 188 2.47 17.85 7.15
CA THR A 188 2.61 19.02 8.03
C THR A 188 1.63 20.11 7.63
N GLN A 189 1.56 20.42 6.33
CA GLN A 189 0.62 21.40 5.80
C GLN A 189 -0.84 20.99 6.06
N ALA A 190 -1.18 19.72 5.85
CA ALA A 190 -2.52 19.20 6.09
C ALA A 190 -2.96 19.30 7.57
N VAL A 191 -2.03 19.05 8.50
CA VAL A 191 -2.26 19.21 9.94
C VAL A 191 -2.47 20.68 10.27
N GLU A 192 -1.61 21.59 9.78
CA GLU A 192 -1.76 23.04 9.98
C GLU A 192 -3.11 23.54 9.46
N ASP A 193 -3.49 23.14 8.25
CA ASP A 193 -4.75 23.54 7.62
C ASP A 193 -5.97 22.97 8.35
N SER A 194 -5.89 21.73 8.86
CA SER A 194 -6.93 21.13 9.70
C SER A 194 -7.12 21.92 10.99
N LEU A 195 -6.02 22.27 11.68
CA LEU A 195 -6.07 23.06 12.91
C LEU A 195 -6.60 24.47 12.65
N ALA A 196 -6.16 25.12 11.57
CA ALA A 196 -6.63 26.44 11.17
C ALA A 196 -8.12 26.44 10.81
N ALA A 197 -8.60 25.41 10.09
CA ALA A 197 -10.02 25.24 9.81
C ALA A 197 -10.82 25.09 11.11
N ARG A 198 -10.34 24.28 12.05
CA ARG A 198 -11.01 24.08 13.33
C ARG A 198 -11.09 25.35 14.18
N LEU A 199 -10.03 26.15 14.20
CA LEU A 199 -10.03 27.44 14.89
C LEU A 199 -11.05 28.41 14.29
N ARG A 200 -11.23 28.41 12.96
CA ARG A 200 -12.24 29.24 12.29
C ARG A 200 -13.67 28.82 12.61
N GLU A 201 -13.93 27.53 12.85
CA GLU A 201 -15.27 27.06 13.27
C GLU A 201 -15.64 27.47 14.70
N LEU A 202 -14.66 27.78 15.54
CA LEU A 202 -14.85 28.13 16.95
C LEU A 202 -15.01 29.64 17.18
N LEU A 203 -14.72 30.48 16.18
CA LEU A 203 -14.86 31.94 16.20
C LEU A 203 -16.16 32.39 15.55
#